data_AF-A0A941ZLK4-F1
#
_entry.id   AF-A0A941ZLK4-F1
#
_cell.length_a   1.000
_cell.length_b   1.000
_cell.length_c   1.000
_cell.angle_alpha   90.00
_cell.angle_beta   90.00
_cell.angle_gamma   90.00
#
_symmetry.space_group_name_H-M   'P 1'
#
loop_
_entity.id
_entity.type
_entity.pdbx_description
1 polymer ?
#
loop_
_entity_poly.entity_id
_entity_poly.type
_entity_poly.pdbx_seq_one_letter_code
_entity_poly.pdbx_strand_id
1 'polypeptide(L)'
;NCCRCCCELLAGVQMGFTDGIAKTPFLAAIDPTRCDYCGECLKACNVKCIGLADDARGLPRDQRRAAPDTAVCLGCGACLAACENEAIRLVPRPRPKKPPRNKARLFARLLWEKGRLMPFLAAGLKRPWRVLYRSRSRRL
;
A
#
# COMPACT_ATOMS: atom_id res chain seq x y z
N ASN A 1 -11.03 -10.17 7.49
CA ASN A 1 -10.01 -10.56 6.50
C ASN A 1 -10.15 -9.69 5.25
N CYS A 2 -9.07 -9.05 4.79
CA CYS A 2 -9.09 -8.24 3.57
C CYS A 2 -8.91 -9.14 2.35
N CYS A 3 -10.02 -9.57 1.73
CA CYS A 3 -10.01 -10.29 0.46
C CYS A 3 -10.20 -9.32 -0.72
N ARG A 4 -9.78 -9.76 -1.91
CA ARG A 4 -10.00 -9.04 -3.17
C ARG A 4 -11.46 -8.64 -3.40
N CYS A 5 -12.41 -9.52 -3.09
CA CYS A 5 -13.81 -9.37 -3.48
C CYS A 5 -14.63 -8.43 -2.59
N CYS A 6 -14.23 -8.23 -1.33
CA CYS A 6 -14.99 -7.39 -0.39
C CYS A 6 -14.26 -6.10 0.03
N CYS A 7 -12.96 -5.98 -0.23
CA CYS A 7 -12.20 -4.80 0.19
C CYS A 7 -12.18 -3.72 -0.91
N GLU A 8 -12.99 -2.68 -0.72
CA GLU A 8 -13.07 -1.54 -1.64
C GLU A 8 -11.72 -0.85 -1.84
N LEU A 9 -10.86 -0.81 -0.81
CA LEU A 9 -9.52 -0.23 -0.92
C LEU A 9 -8.65 -1.03 -1.91
N LEU A 10 -8.69 -2.36 -1.84
CA LEU A 10 -7.93 -3.23 -2.75
C LEU A 10 -8.53 -3.23 -4.16
N ALA A 11 -9.85 -3.06 -4.28
CA ALA A 11 -10.51 -2.82 -5.55
C ALA A 11 -10.05 -1.49 -6.16
N GLY A 12 -9.94 -0.42 -5.38
CA GLY A 12 -9.42 0.88 -5.82
C GLY A 12 -8.00 0.78 -6.38
N VAL A 13 -7.11 0.00 -5.75
CA VAL A 13 -5.77 -0.26 -6.28
C VAL A 13 -5.83 -0.95 -7.65
N GLN A 14 -6.72 -1.94 -7.83
CA GLN A 14 -6.93 -2.61 -9.12
C GLN A 14 -7.50 -1.69 -10.20
N MET A 15 -8.25 -0.66 -9.81
CA MET A 15 -8.78 0.37 -10.71
C MET A 15 -7.75 1.46 -11.07
N GLY A 16 -6.53 1.38 -10.54
CA GLY A 16 -5.43 2.31 -10.85
C GLY A 16 -5.07 3.28 -9.73
N PHE A 17 -5.78 3.29 -8.59
CA PHE A 17 -5.40 4.07 -7.41
C PHE A 17 -4.28 3.40 -6.60
N THR A 18 -3.13 3.19 -7.24
CA THR A 18 -2.05 2.33 -6.71
C THR A 18 -1.40 2.85 -5.43
N ASP A 19 -1.50 4.16 -5.16
CA ASP A 19 -1.01 4.80 -3.93
C ASP A 19 -2.13 5.06 -2.90
N GLY A 20 -3.35 4.55 -3.15
CA GLY A 20 -4.47 4.63 -2.21
C GLY A 20 -4.29 3.79 -0.94
N ILE A 21 -3.35 2.84 -0.97
CA ILE A 21 -2.94 2.02 0.18
C ILE A 21 -1.44 2.18 0.39
N ALA A 22 -1.02 2.28 1.65
CA ALA A 22 0.38 2.32 2.02
C ALA A 22 1.10 1.02 1.59
N LYS A 23 2.18 1.17 0.82
CA LYS A 23 3.06 0.08 0.39
C LYS A 23 4.08 -0.23 1.48
N THR A 24 4.44 -1.51 1.63
CA THR A 24 5.51 -1.92 2.54
C THR A 24 6.89 -1.54 1.95
N PRO A 25 7.98 -1.58 2.73
CA PRO A 25 9.32 -1.33 2.20
C PRO A 25 9.86 -2.51 1.36
N PHE A 26 9.03 -3.51 1.04
CA PHE A 26 9.42 -4.70 0.29
C PHE A 26 8.66 -4.82 -1.04
N LEU A 27 9.21 -5.64 -1.93
CA LEU A 27 8.65 -6.03 -3.21
C LEU A 27 8.72 -7.55 -3.34
N ALA A 28 7.71 -8.16 -3.96
CA ALA A 28 7.84 -9.54 -4.41
C ALA A 28 8.85 -9.59 -5.57
N ALA A 29 9.74 -10.57 -5.55
CA ALA A 29 10.65 -10.90 -6.63
C ALA A 29 10.55 -12.40 -6.91
N ILE A 30 10.51 -12.77 -8.18
CA ILE A 30 10.34 -14.15 -8.64
C ILE A 30 11.66 -14.65 -9.22
N ASP A 31 12.11 -15.81 -8.76
CA ASP A 31 13.28 -16.52 -9.27
C ASP A 31 12.91 -17.20 -10.61
N PRO A 32 13.53 -16.80 -11.72
CA PRO A 32 13.23 -17.35 -13.04
C PRO A 32 13.61 -18.83 -13.16
N THR A 33 14.54 -19.33 -12.35
CA THR A 33 15.03 -20.72 -12.43
C THR A 33 14.09 -21.72 -11.75
N ARG A 34 13.25 -21.24 -10.83
CA ARG A 34 12.29 -22.05 -10.06
C ARG A 34 10.84 -21.83 -10.49
N CYS A 35 10.57 -20.80 -11.28
CA CYS A 35 9.23 -20.47 -11.73
C CYS A 35 8.86 -21.27 -12.98
N ASP A 36 7.76 -22.02 -12.90
CA ASP A 36 7.16 -22.81 -13.97
C ASP A 36 5.90 -22.15 -14.57
N TYR A 37 5.59 -20.93 -14.14
CA TYR A 37 4.38 -20.19 -14.51
C TYR A 37 3.05 -20.93 -14.21
N CYS A 38 2.97 -21.67 -13.10
CA CYS A 38 1.75 -22.40 -12.69
C CYS A 38 0.50 -21.52 -12.47
N GLY A 39 0.68 -20.23 -12.13
CA GLY A 39 -0.41 -19.27 -11.99
C GLY A 39 -1.00 -19.08 -10.58
N GLU A 40 -0.59 -19.86 -9.58
CA GLU A 40 -1.17 -19.77 -8.22
C GLU A 40 -0.92 -18.41 -7.55
N CYS A 41 0.27 -17.83 -7.76
CA CYS A 41 0.59 -16.49 -7.26
C CYS A 41 -0.27 -15.38 -7.90
N LEU A 42 -0.76 -15.56 -9.14
CA LEU A 42 -1.64 -14.60 -9.82
C LEU A 42 -3.01 -14.56 -9.12
N LYS A 43 -3.52 -15.74 -8.72
CA LYS A 43 -4.78 -15.88 -7.97
C LYS A 43 -4.66 -15.30 -6.57
N ALA A 44 -3.58 -15.61 -5.87
CA ALA A 44 -3.31 -15.14 -4.50
C ALA A 44 -3.09 -13.62 -4.40
N CYS A 45 -2.64 -12.97 -5.49
CA CYS A 45 -2.35 -11.54 -5.49
C CYS A 45 -3.64 -10.70 -5.43
N ASN A 46 -3.94 -10.17 -4.24
CA ASN A 46 -5.12 -9.33 -3.99
C ASN A 46 -5.25 -8.09 -4.89
N VAL A 47 -4.14 -7.58 -5.43
CA VAL A 47 -4.11 -6.37 -6.29
C VAL A 47 -3.86 -6.64 -7.78
N LYS A 48 -3.86 -7.90 -8.23
CA LYS A 48 -3.59 -8.33 -9.63
C LYS A 48 -2.26 -7.82 -10.20
N CYS A 49 -1.25 -7.59 -9.36
CA CYS A 49 0.03 -7.08 -9.86
C CYS A 49 0.96 -8.14 -10.46
N ILE A 50 0.66 -9.44 -10.35
CA ILE A 50 1.52 -10.50 -10.89
C ILE A 50 0.95 -10.95 -12.24
N GLY A 51 1.79 -11.06 -13.26
CA GLY A 51 1.42 -11.49 -14.60
C GLY A 51 2.57 -12.19 -15.33
N LEU A 52 2.44 -12.40 -16.64
CA LEU A 52 3.52 -12.91 -17.49
C LEU A 52 4.65 -11.87 -17.54
N ALA A 53 5.89 -12.32 -17.34
CA ALA A 53 7.05 -11.44 -17.49
C ALA A 53 7.17 -10.92 -18.94
N ASP A 54 7.50 -9.64 -19.10
CA ASP A 54 7.57 -9.01 -20.43
C ASP A 54 8.64 -9.67 -21.31
N ASP A 55 9.76 -10.05 -20.72
CA ASP A 55 10.87 -10.78 -21.35
C ASP A 55 10.58 -12.28 -21.57
N ALA A 56 9.43 -12.77 -21.09
CA ALA A 56 8.90 -14.10 -21.38
C ALA A 56 7.80 -14.07 -22.46
N ARG A 57 7.47 -12.90 -23.01
CA ARG A 57 6.49 -12.77 -24.09
C ARG A 57 7.06 -13.35 -25.38
N GLY A 58 6.33 -14.28 -25.99
CA GLY A 58 6.78 -14.99 -27.20
C GLY A 58 7.65 -16.22 -26.95
N LEU A 59 8.04 -16.48 -25.69
CA LEU A 59 8.74 -17.71 -25.34
C LEU A 59 7.80 -18.93 -25.32
N PRO A 60 8.34 -20.13 -25.58
CA PRO A 60 7.66 -21.41 -25.35
C PRO A 60 7.11 -21.51 -23.91
N ARG A 61 6.03 -22.30 -23.71
CA ARG A 61 5.33 -22.36 -22.41
C ARG A 61 6.23 -22.77 -21.25
N ASP A 62 7.14 -23.70 -21.51
CA ASP A 62 8.15 -24.23 -20.58
C ASP A 62 9.19 -23.19 -20.14
N GLN A 63 9.33 -22.08 -20.87
CA GLN A 63 10.26 -20.98 -20.56
C GLN A 63 9.55 -19.74 -20.02
N ARG A 64 8.23 -19.82 -19.83
CA ARG A 64 7.45 -18.71 -19.26
C ARG A 64 7.69 -18.61 -17.77
N ARG A 65 7.64 -17.38 -17.28
CA ARG A 65 7.75 -17.06 -15.86
C ARG A 65 6.83 -15.90 -15.50
N ALA A 66 6.47 -15.83 -14.23
CA ALA A 66 5.69 -14.74 -13.70
C ALA A 66 6.60 -13.56 -13.30
N ALA A 67 6.10 -12.33 -13.42
CA ALA A 67 6.72 -11.14 -12.87
C ALA A 67 5.68 -10.24 -12.19
N PRO A 68 6.01 -9.63 -11.04
CA PRO A 68 5.18 -8.61 -10.42
C PRO A 68 5.45 -7.22 -11.03
N ASP A 69 4.38 -6.46 -11.28
CA ASP A 69 4.44 -5.02 -11.46
C ASP A 69 4.83 -4.36 -10.12
N THR A 70 6.07 -3.86 -10.07
CA THR A 70 6.64 -3.23 -8.88
C THR A 70 5.99 -1.90 -8.49
N ALA A 71 5.31 -1.24 -9.44
CA ALA A 71 4.56 -0.01 -9.19
C ALA A 71 3.27 -0.29 -8.42
N VAL A 72 2.61 -1.42 -8.71
CA VAL A 72 1.35 -1.83 -8.06
C VAL A 72 1.59 -2.70 -6.82
N CYS A 73 2.67 -3.49 -6.80
CA CYS A 73 2.96 -4.42 -5.72
C CYS A 73 3.00 -3.73 -4.34
N LEU A 74 2.10 -4.17 -3.44
CA LEU A 74 2.04 -3.68 -2.06
C LEU A 74 3.16 -4.23 -1.17
N GLY A 75 3.75 -5.37 -1.55
CA GLY A 75 4.73 -6.08 -0.73
C GLY A 75 4.13 -6.77 0.50
N CYS A 76 2.89 -7.29 0.39
CA CYS A 76 2.16 -7.95 1.49
C CYS A 76 2.54 -9.42 1.70
N GLY A 77 3.24 -10.04 0.74
CA GLY A 77 3.71 -11.42 0.83
C GLY A 77 2.65 -12.52 0.64
N ALA A 78 1.40 -12.18 0.28
CA ALA A 78 0.33 -13.17 0.09
C ALA A 78 0.65 -14.25 -0.96
N CYS A 79 1.51 -13.95 -1.93
CA CYS A 79 1.93 -14.90 -2.96
C CYS A 79 2.99 -15.91 -2.50
N LEU A 80 3.70 -15.67 -1.39
CA LEU A 80 4.77 -16.57 -0.93
C LEU A 80 4.22 -17.95 -0.58
N ALA A 81 3.16 -17.99 0.23
CA ALA A 81 2.51 -19.23 0.64
C ALA A 81 1.81 -19.98 -0.50
N ALA A 82 1.53 -19.31 -1.62
CA ALA A 82 0.88 -19.90 -2.78
C ALA A 82 1.87 -20.52 -3.79
N CYS A 83 3.18 -20.30 -3.61
CA CYS A 83 4.18 -20.82 -4.54
C CYS A 83 4.82 -22.09 -3.95
N GLU A 84 4.37 -23.25 -4.43
CA GLU A 84 4.90 -24.55 -4.01
C GLU A 84 6.39 -24.71 -4.34
N ASN A 85 6.82 -24.14 -5.47
CA ASN A 85 8.23 -24.15 -5.89
C ASN A 85 9.10 -23.15 -5.11
N GLU A 86 8.53 -22.40 -4.16
CA GLU A 86 9.16 -21.33 -3.37
C GLU A 86 10.01 -20.35 -4.21
N ALA A 87 9.56 -20.08 -5.43
CA ALA A 87 10.24 -19.18 -6.36
C ALA A 87 10.11 -17.69 -5.96
N ILE A 88 9.33 -17.35 -4.92
CA ILE A 88 8.99 -15.97 -4.59
C ILE A 88 9.66 -15.55 -3.28
N ARG A 89 10.36 -14.43 -3.31
CA ARG A 89 10.97 -13.79 -2.12
C ARG A 89 10.58 -12.33 -2.01
N LEU A 90 10.66 -11.79 -0.78
CA LEU A 90 10.53 -10.35 -0.55
C LEU A 90 11.90 -9.69 -0.57
N VAL A 91 12.07 -8.70 -1.46
CA VAL A 91 13.30 -7.91 -1.58
C VAL A 91 13.04 -6.46 -1.16
N PRO A 92 14.02 -5.74 -0.61
CA PRO A 92 13.87 -4.33 -0.28
C PRO A 92 13.52 -3.49 -1.51
N ARG A 93 12.58 -2.55 -1.37
CA ARG A 93 12.26 -1.57 -2.40
C ARG A 93 13.46 -0.62 -2.58
N PRO A 94 13.83 -0.21 -3.81
CA PRO A 94 14.98 0.68 -4.04
C PRO A 94 14.96 2.00 -3.26
N ARG A 95 13.77 2.57 -3.01
CA ARG A 95 13.58 3.82 -2.27
C ARG A 95 12.39 3.69 -1.31
N PRO A 96 12.55 3.05 -0.14
CA PRO A 96 11.46 2.87 0.80
C PRO A 96 11.11 4.20 1.49
N LYS A 97 9.83 4.56 1.53
CA LYS A 97 9.36 5.73 2.29
C LYS A 97 9.49 5.40 3.78
N LYS A 98 10.31 6.17 4.51
CA LYS A 98 10.44 6.00 5.96
C LYS A 98 9.16 6.50 6.65
N PRO A 99 8.45 5.66 7.42
CA PRO A 99 7.29 6.12 8.16
C PRO A 99 7.72 7.16 9.21
N PRO A 100 6.85 8.11 9.56
CA PRO A 100 7.12 9.06 10.63
C PRO A 100 7.30 8.33 11.97
N ARG A 101 8.26 8.81 12.78
CA ARG A 101 8.66 8.17 14.05
C ARG A 101 7.52 8.04 15.07
N ASN A 102 6.55 8.95 15.05
CA ASN A 102 5.46 8.97 16.00
C ASN A 102 4.17 9.52 15.38
N LYS A 103 3.06 9.32 16.09
CA LYS A 103 1.73 9.77 15.66
C LYS A 103 1.66 11.28 15.48
N ALA A 104 2.28 12.07 16.36
CA ALA A 104 2.29 13.53 16.26
C ALA A 104 2.87 14.00 14.92
N ARG A 105 4.03 13.46 14.52
CA ARG A 105 4.67 13.78 13.25
C ARG A 105 3.89 13.25 12.05
N LEU A 106 3.25 12.09 12.17
CA LEU A 106 2.32 11.58 11.16
C LEU A 106 1.17 12.55 10.92
N PHE A 107 0.45 12.95 11.97
CA PHE A 107 -0.69 13.85 11.86
C PHE A 107 -0.28 15.24 11.36
N ALA A 108 0.84 15.79 11.86
CA ALA A 108 1.36 17.06 11.37
C ALA A 108 1.64 17.01 9.86
N ARG A 109 2.26 15.92 9.38
CA ARG A 109 2.54 15.72 7.95
C ARG A 109 1.27 15.55 7.13
N LEU A 110 0.29 14.78 7.61
CA LEU A 110 -1.00 14.62 6.94
C LEU A 110 -1.77 15.94 6.84
N LEU A 111 -1.78 16.73 7.92
CA LEU A 111 -2.40 18.06 7.93
C LEU A 111 -1.72 19.01 6.96
N TRP A 112 -0.39 18.96 6.88
CA TRP A 112 0.38 19.73 5.92
C TRP A 112 0.06 19.32 4.47
N GLU A 113 0.18 18.04 4.15
CA GLU A 113 -0.06 17.50 2.81
C GLU A 113 -1.50 17.73 2.33
N LYS A 114 -2.49 17.72 3.24
CA LYS A 114 -3.90 18.00 2.92
C LYS A 114 -4.29 19.47 3.00
N GLY A 115 -3.35 20.39 3.28
CA GLY A 115 -3.64 21.82 3.45
C GLY A 115 -4.54 22.14 4.66
N ARG A 116 -4.65 21.22 5.62
CA ARG A 116 -5.52 21.34 6.81
C ARG A 116 -4.78 21.80 8.07
N LEU A 117 -3.49 22.13 7.97
CA LEU A 117 -2.71 22.58 9.13
C LEU A 117 -3.21 23.93 9.68
N MET A 118 -3.37 24.95 8.83
CA MET A 118 -3.83 26.27 9.28
C MET A 118 -5.25 26.24 9.89
N PRO A 119 -6.26 25.58 9.28
CA PRO A 119 -7.56 25.39 9.92
C PRO A 119 -7.48 24.69 11.28
N PHE A 120 -6.63 23.67 11.41
CA PHE A 120 -6.43 22.94 12.67
C PHE A 120 -5.85 23.84 13.77
N LEU A 121 -4.81 24.62 13.46
CA LEU A 121 -4.19 25.55 14.40
C LEU A 121 -5.16 26.68 14.81
N ALA A 122 -5.87 27.26 13.86
CA ALA A 122 -6.87 28.30 14.13
C ALA A 122 -8.01 27.77 15.03
N ALA A 123 -8.48 26.54 14.80
CA ALA A 123 -9.46 25.90 15.67
C ALA A 123 -8.92 25.66 17.08
N GLY A 124 -7.65 25.26 17.20
CA GLY A 124 -6.95 25.10 18.47
C GLY A 124 -6.85 26.40 19.28
N LEU A 125 -6.51 27.51 18.64
CA LEU A 125 -6.43 28.84 19.28
C LEU A 125 -7.81 29.37 19.73
N LYS A 126 -8.88 29.10 18.96
CA LYS A 126 -10.26 29.48 19.31
C LYS A 126 -10.88 28.62 20.42
N ARG A 127 -10.28 27.49 20.79
CA ARG A 127 -10.80 26.54 21.79
C ARG A 127 -10.80 27.12 23.21
N PRO A 128 -9.67 27.64 23.75
CA PRO A 128 -9.67 28.30 25.07
C PRO A 128 -10.57 29.54 25.07
N TRP A 129 -10.57 30.31 23.98
CA TRP A 129 -11.44 31.50 23.84
C TRP A 129 -12.93 31.17 23.93
N ARG A 130 -13.38 30.08 23.27
CA ARG A 130 -14.77 29.60 23.37
C ARG A 130 -15.13 29.08 24.76
N VAL A 131 -14.22 28.40 25.45
CA VAL A 131 -14.46 27.93 26.83
C VAL A 131 -14.56 29.11 27.79
N LEU A 132 -13.66 30.09 27.68
CA LEU A 132 -13.67 31.29 28.52
C LEU A 132 -14.93 32.12 28.29
N TYR A 133 -15.29 32.41 27.03
CA TYR A 133 -16.49 33.18 26.69
C TYR A 133 -17.79 32.48 27.13
N ARG A 134 -17.91 31.16 26.90
CA ARG A 134 -19.10 30.38 27.30
C ARG A 134 -19.23 30.20 28.82
N SER A 135 -18.13 30.31 29.56
CA SER A 135 -18.13 30.34 31.04
C SER A 135 -18.49 31.71 31.63
N ARG A 136 -18.34 32.78 30.85
CA ARG A 136 -18.68 34.16 31.22
C ARG A 136 -20.14 34.48 30.92
N SER A 137 -20.72 33.91 29.86
CA SER A 137 -22.14 34.07 29.51
C SER A 137 -23.13 33.25 30.36
N ARG A 138 -22.66 32.40 31.28
CA ARG A 138 -23.49 31.63 32.24
C ARG A 138 -23.48 32.21 33.66
N ARG A 139 -22.80 33.35 33.86
CA ARG A 139 -22.64 34.03 35.16
C ARG A 139 -23.39 35.38 35.22
N LEU A 140 -24.20 35.65 34.20
CA LEU A 140 -25.26 36.66 34.15
C LEU A 140 -26.57 35.91 34.03
#